data_AF-D5AY28-F1
#
_entry.id   AF-D5AY28-F1
#
_cell.length_a   1.000
_cell.length_b   1.000
_cell.length_c   1.000
_cell.angle_alpha   90.00
_cell.angle_beta   90.00
_cell.angle_gamma   90.00
#
_symmetry.space_group_name_H-M   'P 1'
#
loop_
_entity.id
_entity.type
_entity.pdbx_description
1 polymer ?
#
loop_
_entity_poly.entity_id
_entity_poly.type
_entity_poly.pdbx_seq_one_letter_code
_entity_poly.pdbx_strand_id
1 'polypeptide(L)'
;MSSMLKQIRLDAGKSLNQVSSDLKIRKKYLVALEEGDFDVLPGEVYVRGYLKLYLDYLNVKDRNTAQIEATKQNESEKLLINKRATALINYKRKKQLVLISIMMLSIIIVSHQFIINVTN
;
A
#
# COMPACT_ATOMS: atom_id res chain seq x y z
N MET A 1 -28.68 -16.46 7.55
CA MET A 1 -28.57 -15.77 6.24
C MET A 1 -27.87 -14.43 6.50
N SER A 2 -26.79 -14.08 5.78
CA SER A 2 -26.21 -12.73 5.89
C SER A 2 -26.98 -11.79 4.98
N SER A 3 -27.46 -10.66 5.49
CA SER A 3 -28.09 -9.66 4.64
C SER A 3 -27.07 -8.92 3.77
N MET A 4 -27.56 -8.32 2.69
CA MET A 4 -26.75 -7.48 1.80
C MET A 4 -26.05 -6.34 2.55
N LEU A 5 -26.72 -5.68 3.50
CA LEU A 5 -26.12 -4.62 4.33
C LEU A 5 -24.94 -5.12 5.16
N LYS A 6 -25.10 -6.30 5.77
CA LYS A 6 -24.04 -6.92 6.57
C LYS A 6 -22.82 -7.24 5.72
N GLN A 7 -23.02 -7.74 4.50
CA GLN A 7 -21.94 -8.01 3.55
C GLN A 7 -21.21 -6.71 3.18
N ILE A 8 -21.94 -5.68 2.76
CA ILE A 8 -21.35 -4.37 2.42
C ILE A 8 -20.52 -3.80 3.59
N ARG A 9 -20.98 -3.92 4.84
CA ARG A 9 -20.21 -3.46 6.00
C ARG A 9 -18.92 -4.27 6.19
N LEU A 10 -19.00 -5.58 6.04
CA LEU A 10 -17.84 -6.47 6.19
C LEU A 10 -16.80 -6.22 5.11
N ASP A 11 -17.24 -6.02 3.87
CA ASP A 11 -16.37 -5.68 2.73
C ASP A 11 -15.69 -4.32 2.95
N ALA A 12 -16.38 -3.36 3.55
CA ALA A 12 -15.80 -2.07 3.96
C ALA A 12 -14.85 -2.17 5.20
N GLY A 13 -14.66 -3.37 5.77
CA GLY A 13 -13.79 -3.62 6.92
C GLY A 13 -14.26 -2.92 8.20
N LYS A 14 -15.57 -2.71 8.37
CA LYS A 14 -16.15 -1.93 9.48
C LYS A 14 -16.80 -2.81 10.54
N SER A 15 -16.52 -2.50 11.81
CA SER A 15 -17.27 -3.09 12.92
C SER A 15 -18.56 -2.29 13.19
N LEU A 16 -19.59 -2.95 13.69
CA LEU A 16 -20.83 -2.27 14.13
C LEU A 16 -20.57 -1.23 15.22
N ASN A 17 -19.58 -1.44 16.09
CA ASN A 17 -19.20 -0.46 17.12
C ASN A 17 -18.67 0.82 16.48
N GLN A 18 -17.85 0.70 15.44
CA GLN A 18 -17.31 1.84 14.70
C GLN A 18 -18.42 2.62 14.00
N VAL A 19 -19.29 1.93 13.25
CA VAL A 19 -20.44 2.56 12.58
C VAL A 19 -21.35 3.27 13.59
N SER A 20 -21.62 2.61 14.73
CA SER A 20 -22.44 3.16 15.81
C SER A 20 -21.86 4.45 16.39
N SER A 21 -20.55 4.47 16.63
CA SER A 21 -19.83 5.65 17.14
C SER A 21 -19.85 6.81 16.16
N ASP A 22 -19.66 6.52 14.88
CA ASP A 22 -19.49 7.53 13.83
C ASP A 22 -20.84 8.15 13.44
N LEU A 23 -21.88 7.32 13.30
CA LEU A 23 -23.23 7.77 12.93
C LEU A 23 -24.08 8.21 14.11
N LYS A 24 -23.61 8.00 15.36
CA LYS A 24 -24.39 8.20 16.59
C LYS A 24 -25.71 7.42 16.62
N ILE A 25 -25.78 6.32 15.87
CA ILE A 25 -26.90 5.37 15.89
C ILE A 25 -26.56 4.26 16.89
N ARG A 26 -27.49 3.90 17.78
CA ARG A 26 -27.27 2.79 18.71
C ARG A 26 -27.03 1.49 17.94
N LYS A 27 -26.02 0.72 18.35
CA LYS A 27 -25.65 -0.56 17.74
C LYS A 27 -26.85 -1.50 17.50
N LYS A 28 -27.78 -1.59 18.45
CA LYS A 28 -28.99 -2.43 18.31
C LYS A 28 -29.84 -2.09 17.09
N TYR A 29 -29.88 -0.82 16.68
CA TYR A 29 -30.62 -0.40 15.48
C TYR A 29 -29.88 -0.74 14.19
N LEU A 30 -28.55 -0.71 14.20
CA LEU A 30 -27.76 -1.16 13.05
C LEU A 30 -27.87 -2.68 12.85
N VAL A 31 -27.91 -3.45 13.94
CA VAL A 31 -28.19 -4.90 13.90
C VAL A 31 -29.58 -5.15 13.33
N ALA A 32 -30.60 -4.45 13.83
CA ALA A 32 -31.96 -4.51 13.31
C ALA A 32 -32.04 -4.20 11.80
N LEU A 33 -31.33 -3.17 11.32
CA LEU A 33 -31.24 -2.86 9.89
C LEU A 33 -30.56 -3.97 9.08
N GLU A 34 -29.53 -4.61 9.63
CA GLU A 34 -28.89 -5.77 8.99
C GLU A 34 -29.79 -7.01 9.02
N GLU A 35 -30.63 -7.20 10.03
CA GLU A 35 -31.46 -8.40 10.18
C GLU A 35 -32.85 -8.24 9.55
N GLY A 36 -33.23 -7.02 9.17
CA GLY A 36 -34.56 -6.68 8.66
C GLY A 36 -35.62 -6.61 9.76
N ASP A 37 -35.21 -6.60 11.03
CA ASP A 37 -36.07 -6.55 12.21
C ASP A 37 -36.41 -5.10 12.57
N PHE A 38 -37.33 -4.50 11.82
CA PHE A 38 -37.63 -3.07 11.95
C PHE A 38 -38.47 -2.71 13.20
N ASP A 39 -39.08 -3.70 13.85
CA ASP A 39 -39.91 -3.51 15.05
C ASP A 39 -39.10 -3.02 16.26
N VAL A 40 -37.78 -3.25 16.24
CA VAL A 40 -36.85 -2.79 17.28
C VAL A 40 -36.53 -1.29 17.18
N LEU A 41 -36.84 -0.64 16.05
CA LEU A 41 -36.59 0.78 15.86
C LEU A 41 -37.63 1.66 16.60
N PRO A 42 -37.28 2.89 16.99
CA PRO A 42 -38.21 3.80 17.70
C PRO A 42 -39.46 4.24 16.91
N GLY A 43 -39.58 3.82 15.65
CA GLY A 43 -40.67 4.16 14.74
C GLY A 43 -40.26 3.99 13.28
N GLU A 44 -41.22 3.66 12.40
CA GLU A 44 -40.99 3.34 10.98
C GLU A 44 -40.27 4.46 10.21
N VAL A 45 -40.51 5.72 10.58
CA VAL A 45 -39.89 6.91 9.99
C VAL A 45 -38.35 6.87 10.11
N TYR A 46 -37.81 6.25 11.16
CA TYR A 46 -36.37 6.15 11.38
C TYR A 46 -35.69 5.11 10.49
N VAL A 47 -36.42 4.11 9.99
CA VAL A 47 -35.87 3.04 9.17
C VAL A 47 -35.21 3.61 7.92
N ARG A 48 -35.93 4.45 7.16
CA ARG A 48 -35.41 5.04 5.92
C ARG A 48 -34.23 5.97 6.18
N GLY A 49 -34.30 6.79 7.23
CA GLY A 49 -33.25 7.73 7.57
C GLY A 49 -31.94 7.03 7.99
N TYR A 50 -32.03 6.04 8.88
CA TYR A 50 -30.87 5.29 9.32
C TYR A 50 -30.31 4.39 8.23
N LEU A 51 -31.16 3.78 7.40
CA LEU A 51 -30.72 3.00 6.26
C LEU A 51 -29.91 3.85 5.28
N LYS A 52 -30.41 5.04 4.92
CA LYS A 52 -29.70 5.97 4.04
C LYS A 52 -28.36 6.39 4.63
N LEU A 53 -28.35 6.84 5.89
CA LEU A 53 -27.13 7.27 6.56
C LEU A 53 -26.09 6.14 6.65
N TYR A 54 -26.55 4.91 6.86
CA TYR A 54 -25.69 3.75 6.95
C TYR A 54 -25.06 3.39 5.60
N LEU A 55 -25.85 3.36 4.51
CA LEU A 55 -25.35 3.12 3.16
C LEU A 55 -24.38 4.22 2.70
N ASP A 56 -24.71 5.48 2.96
CA ASP A 56 -23.84 6.62 2.62
C ASP A 56 -22.49 6.50 3.34
N TYR A 57 -22.50 6.15 4.63
CA TYR A 57 -21.29 5.95 5.41
C TYR A 57 -20.40 4.82 4.87
N LEU A 58 -20.99 3.71 4.44
CA LEU A 58 -20.24 2.59 3.87
C LEU A 58 -19.67 2.92 2.47
N ASN A 59 -20.44 3.59 1.62
CA ASN A 59 -20.01 4.01 0.27
C ASN A 59 -18.98 5.15 0.25
N VAL A 60 -18.99 6.04 1.26
CA VAL A 60 -18.02 7.14 1.36
C VAL A 60 -16.63 6.62 1.73
N LYS A 61 -16.52 5.54 2.50
CA LYS A 61 -15.20 4.99 2.86
C LYS A 61 -14.63 4.06 1.79
N ASP A 62 -15.44 3.27 1.09
CA ASP A 62 -14.94 2.37 0.04
C ASP A 62 -14.09 3.12 -1.01
N ARG A 63 -14.54 4.32 -1.41
CA ARG A 63 -13.76 5.24 -2.25
C ARG A 63 -12.43 5.67 -1.63
N ASN A 64 -12.41 5.95 -0.33
CA ASN A 64 -11.20 6.39 0.37
C ASN A 64 -10.21 5.25 0.64
N THR A 65 -10.68 4.02 0.94
CA THR A 65 -9.82 2.86 1.21
C THR A 65 -9.17 2.31 -0.06
N ALA A 66 -9.93 2.17 -1.15
CA ALA A 66 -9.40 1.73 -2.44
C ALA A 66 -8.32 2.70 -2.96
N GLN A 67 -8.51 4.00 -2.74
CA GLN A 67 -7.54 5.01 -3.18
C GLN A 67 -6.26 5.00 -2.33
N ILE A 68 -6.35 4.78 -1.01
CA ILE A 68 -5.18 4.69 -0.12
C ILE A 68 -4.34 3.44 -0.42
N GLU A 69 -4.98 2.31 -0.73
CA GLU A 69 -4.26 1.06 -1.06
C GLU A 69 -3.56 1.13 -2.42
N ALA A 70 -4.23 1.68 -3.43
CA ALA A 70 -3.64 1.91 -4.74
C ALA A 70 -2.43 2.87 -4.67
N THR A 71 -2.49 3.92 -3.83
CA THR A 71 -1.36 4.83 -3.64
C THR A 71 -0.18 4.15 -2.93
N LYS A 72 -0.42 3.35 -1.88
CA LYS A 72 0.64 2.65 -1.15
C LYS A 72 1.34 1.57 -1.96
N GLN A 73 0.60 0.84 -2.80
CA GLN A 73 1.18 -0.16 -3.71
C GLN A 73 2.08 0.49 -4.76
N ASN A 74 1.61 1.56 -5.40
CA ASN A 74 2.38 2.33 -6.38
C ASN A 74 3.66 2.94 -5.80
N GLU A 75 3.63 3.42 -4.56
CA GLU A 75 4.81 3.98 -3.88
C GLU A 75 5.82 2.89 -3.50
N SER A 76 5.34 1.76 -2.99
CA SER A 76 6.19 0.62 -2.62
C SER A 76 6.89 -0.01 -3.85
N GLU A 77 6.17 -0.12 -4.96
CA GLU A 77 6.69 -0.63 -6.23
C GLU A 77 7.74 0.34 -6.82
N LYS A 78 7.45 1.64 -6.87
CA LYS A 78 8.42 2.67 -7.30
C LYS A 78 9.69 2.67 -6.43
N LEU A 79 9.55 2.51 -5.11
CA LEU A 79 10.69 2.41 -4.20
C LEU A 79 11.54 1.17 -4.49
N LEU A 80 10.92 0.02 -4.74
CA LEU A 80 11.62 -1.22 -5.06
C LEU A 80 12.35 -1.12 -6.41
N ILE A 81 11.72 -0.53 -7.43
CA ILE A 81 12.32 -0.29 -8.75
C ILE A 81 13.52 0.64 -8.63
N ASN A 82 13.39 1.77 -7.92
CA ASN A 82 14.50 2.71 -7.71
C ASN A 82 15.65 2.08 -6.93
N LYS A 83 15.37 1.27 -5.90
CA LYS A 83 16.40 0.51 -5.17
C LYS A 83 17.14 -0.48 -6.08
N ARG A 84 16.43 -1.20 -6.94
CA ARG A 84 17.04 -2.12 -7.93
C ARG A 84 17.89 -1.36 -8.96
N ALA A 85 17.37 -0.28 -9.53
CA ALA A 85 18.08 0.53 -10.52
C ALA A 85 19.37 1.12 -9.96
N THR A 86 19.33 1.70 -8.75
CA THR A 86 20.51 2.27 -8.08
C THR A 86 21.55 1.19 -7.75
N ALA A 87 21.13 0.00 -7.30
CA ALA A 87 22.02 -1.13 -7.05
C ALA A 87 22.76 -1.59 -8.33
N LEU A 88 22.04 -1.71 -9.46
CA LEU A 88 22.62 -2.11 -10.75
C LEU A 88 23.63 -1.08 -11.27
N ILE A 89 23.31 0.21 -11.18
CA ILE A 89 24.22 1.30 -11.58
C ILE A 89 25.50 1.25 -10.74
N ASN A 90 25.37 1.10 -9.42
CA ASN A 90 26.51 1.02 -8.52
C ASN A 90 27.36 -0.24 -8.76
N TYR A 91 26.74 -1.38 -9.04
CA TYR A 91 27.43 -2.62 -9.39
C TYR A 91 28.26 -2.47 -10.68
N LYS A 92 27.66 -1.92 -11.74
CA LYS A 92 28.35 -1.69 -13.02
C LYS A 92 29.53 -0.73 -12.86
N ARG A 93 29.35 0.36 -12.10
CA ARG A 93 30.44 1.32 -11.76
C ARG A 93 31.56 0.67 -10.95
N LYS A 94 31.24 -0.07 -9.88
CA LYS A 94 32.26 -0.78 -9.07
C LYS A 94 33.05 -1.78 -9.92
N LYS A 95 32.38 -2.56 -10.77
CA LYS A 95 33.06 -3.51 -11.68
C LYS A 95 34.00 -2.79 -12.65
N GLN A 96 33.57 -1.67 -13.23
CA GLN A 96 34.43 -0.87 -14.11
C GLN A 96 35.65 -0.30 -13.38
N LEU A 97 35.49 0.21 -12.15
CA LEU A 97 36.61 0.72 -11.36
C LEU A 97 37.66 -0.36 -11.06
N VAL A 98 37.23 -1.58 -10.77
CA VAL A 98 38.14 -2.73 -10.57
C VAL A 98 38.91 -3.03 -11.85
N LEU A 99 38.24 -3.09 -13.00
CA LEU A 99 38.91 -3.33 -14.29
C LEU A 99 39.93 -2.23 -14.63
N ILE A 100 39.59 -0.97 -14.39
CA ILE A 100 40.50 0.17 -14.59
C ILE A 100 41.72 0.05 -13.67
N SER A 101 41.55 -0.33 -12.40
CA SER A 101 42.68 -0.50 -11.49
C SER A 101 43.66 -1.60 -11.94
N ILE A 102 43.14 -2.71 -12.47
CA ILE A 102 43.95 -3.82 -12.99
C ILE A 102 44.73 -3.35 -14.24
N MET A 103 44.06 -2.64 -15.15
CA MET A 103 44.71 -2.09 -16.34
C MET A 103 45.83 -1.12 -15.97
N MET A 104 45.60 -0.20 -15.02
CA MET A 104 46.62 0.74 -14.56
C MET A 104 47.84 0.02 -13.95
N LEU A 105 47.63 -1.01 -13.13
CA LEU A 105 48.72 -1.82 -12.57
C LEU A 105 49.53 -2.53 -13.67
N SER A 106 48.87 -3.09 -14.68
CA SER A 106 49.57 -3.73 -15.80
C SER A 106 50.48 -2.76 -16.57
N ILE A 107 50.03 -1.52 -16.79
CA ILE A 107 50.82 -0.49 -17.48
C ILE A 107 52.08 -0.13 -16.68
N ILE A 108 51.95 0.01 -15.35
CA ILE A 108 53.08 0.31 -14.45
C ILE A 108 54.13 -0.81 -14.48
N ILE A 109 53.71 -2.07 -14.54
CA ILE A 109 54.64 -3.22 -14.59
C ILE A 109 55.42 -3.23 -15.91
N VAL A 110 54.75 -3.01 -17.04
CA VAL A 110 55.39 -2.99 -18.37
C VAL A 110 56.38 -1.84 -18.49
N SER A 111 56.03 -0.64 -18.02
CA SER A 111 56.93 0.50 -18.06
C SER A 111 58.17 0.27 -17.19
N HIS A 112 58.02 -0.35 -16.02
CA HIS A 112 59.14 -0.70 -15.15
C HIS A 112 60.09 -1.72 -15.81
N GLN A 113 59.54 -2.78 -16.43
CA GLN A 113 60.35 -3.79 -17.13
C GLN A 113 61.15 -3.20 -18.30
N PHE A 114 60.57 -2.26 -19.03
CA PHE A 114 61.22 -1.56 -20.13
C PHE A 114 62.43 -0.75 -19.67
N ILE A 115 62.31 -0.01 -18.56
CA ILE A 115 63.40 0.80 -17.99
C ILE A 115 64.59 -0.09 -17.59
N ILE A 116 64.32 -1.24 -16.97
CA ILE A 116 65.37 -2.22 -16.60
C ILE A 116 66.09 -2.74 -17.85
N ASN A 117 65.36 -3.05 -18.91
CA ASN A 117 65.94 -3.60 -20.14
C ASN A 117 66.79 -2.59 -20.93
N VAL A 118 66.50 -1.29 -20.83
CA VAL A 118 67.28 -0.24 -21.50
C VAL A 118 68.58 0.09 -20.75
N THR A 119 68.61 -0.15 -19.43
CA THR A 119 69.74 0.22 -18.57
C THR A 119 70.83 -0.86 -18.49
N ASN A 120 70.51 -2.11 -18.82
CA ASN A 120 71.48 -3.22 -18.94
C ASN A 120 72.01 -3.33 -20.37
#